data_AF-A0A1X7FNW5-F1
#
_entry.id   AF-A0A1X7FNW5-F1
#
_cell.length_a   1.000
_cell.length_b   1.000
_cell.length_c   1.000
_cell.angle_alpha   90.00
_cell.angle_beta   90.00
_cell.angle_gamma   90.00
#
_symmetry.space_group_name_H-M   'P 1'
#
loop_
_entity.id
_entity.type
_entity.pdbx_description
1 polymer ?
#
loop_
_entity_poly.entity_id
_entity_poly.type
_entity_poly.pdbx_seq_one_letter_code
_entity_poly.pdbx_strand_id
1 'polypeptide(L)'
;MSDTTLTSRERTLIRNEFMVRFAQAPRLENGILVKRWATGLNKGQPKPGAVIQGMLDRGLLELRDDGAHWLRARFTEAGLAALRHMAEDPRALPPGEYQHVLEDLGGAQLADHNSPPPALSGSRPVA
;
A
#
# COMPACT_ATOMS: atom_id res chain seq x y z
N MET A 1 3.12 -1.31 17.80
CA MET A 1 3.05 0.07 17.24
C MET A 1 3.98 0.08 16.04
N SER A 2 3.43 -0.06 14.83
CA SER A 2 4.24 -0.11 13.62
C SER A 2 4.87 1.26 13.36
N ASP A 3 6.17 1.30 13.08
CA ASP A 3 6.86 2.54 12.74
C ASP A 3 6.27 3.12 11.45
N THR A 4 5.43 4.12 11.62
CA THR A 4 4.61 4.78 10.59
C THR A 4 5.45 5.80 9.80
N THR A 5 6.73 5.99 10.15
CA THR A 5 7.58 7.01 9.56
C THR A 5 8.18 6.53 8.24
N LEU A 6 7.82 7.17 7.13
CA LEU A 6 8.48 6.93 5.85
C LEU A 6 9.82 7.66 5.77
N THR A 7 10.84 6.93 5.35
CA THR A 7 12.17 7.45 5.00
C THR A 7 12.11 8.29 3.72
N SER A 8 13.16 9.09 3.48
CA SER A 8 13.23 9.92 2.27
C SER A 8 13.14 9.10 0.97
N ARG A 9 13.77 7.93 0.92
CA ARG A 9 13.75 7.06 -0.27
C ARG A 9 12.37 6.47 -0.54
N GLU A 10 11.64 6.08 0.51
CA GLU A 10 10.28 5.56 0.40
C GLU A 10 9.32 6.67 -0.07
N ARG A 11 9.43 7.89 0.48
CA ARG A 11 8.65 9.05 0.04
C ARG A 11 8.89 9.36 -1.44
N THR A 12 10.14 9.33 -1.89
CA THR A 12 10.48 9.52 -3.31
C THR A 12 9.88 8.43 -4.19
N LEU A 13 9.95 7.16 -3.75
CA LEU A 13 9.31 6.05 -4.47
C LEU A 13 7.81 6.30 -4.61
N ILE A 14 7.10 6.56 -3.52
CA ILE A 14 5.65 6.80 -3.51
C ILE A 14 5.28 7.95 -4.45
N ARG A 15 6.01 9.07 -4.39
CA ARG A 15 5.79 10.20 -5.29
C ARG A 15 5.95 9.82 -6.76
N ASN A 16 6.95 9.01 -7.09
CA ASN A 16 7.21 8.60 -8.46
C ASN A 16 6.20 7.59 -8.99
N GLU A 17 5.70 6.68 -8.14
CA GLU A 17 4.75 5.65 -8.53
C GLU A 17 3.31 6.20 -8.65
N PHE A 18 2.94 7.18 -7.82
CA PHE A 18 1.57 7.69 -7.75
C PHE A 18 1.37 9.10 -8.34
N MET A 19 2.41 9.74 -8.86
CA MET A 19 2.22 10.99 -9.60
C MET A 19 1.39 10.76 -10.86
N VAL A 20 0.57 11.74 -11.22
CA VAL A 20 -0.15 11.72 -12.50
C VAL A 20 0.87 11.75 -13.65
N ARG A 21 0.82 10.74 -14.52
CA ARG A 21 1.63 10.67 -15.75
C ARG A 21 0.72 10.32 -16.91
N PHE A 22 0.91 11.00 -18.04
CA PHE A 22 0.15 10.73 -19.27
C PHE A 22 -1.38 10.69 -19.05
N ALA A 23 -1.91 11.63 -18.25
CA ALA A 23 -3.32 11.71 -17.86
C ALA A 23 -3.87 10.49 -17.10
N GLN A 24 -3.02 9.62 -16.56
CA GLN A 24 -3.42 8.52 -15.68
C GLN A 24 -3.13 8.89 -14.23
N ALA A 25 -4.13 8.73 -13.36
CA ALA A 25 -4.05 8.89 -11.92
C ALA A 25 -3.98 7.50 -11.25
N PRO A 26 -2.80 7.05 -10.81
CA PRO A 26 -2.66 5.72 -10.21
C PRO A 26 -3.41 5.64 -8.87
N ARG A 27 -4.25 4.62 -8.69
CA ARG A 27 -4.98 4.36 -7.44
C ARG A 27 -4.13 3.58 -6.44
N LEU A 28 -4.24 3.91 -5.15
CA LEU A 28 -3.53 3.18 -4.08
C LEU A 28 -3.90 1.70 -4.03
N GLU A 29 -5.17 1.36 -4.31
CA GLU A 29 -5.69 -0.01 -4.32
C GLU A 29 -4.96 -0.94 -5.30
N ASN A 30 -4.47 -0.38 -6.41
CA ASN A 30 -3.75 -1.15 -7.41
C ASN A 30 -2.38 -1.56 -6.87
N GLY A 31 -1.77 -0.76 -6.01
CA GLY A 31 -0.44 -0.99 -5.48
C GLY A 31 0.68 -0.71 -6.50
N ILE A 32 1.91 -1.03 -6.10
CA ILE A 32 3.13 -0.77 -6.86
C ILE A 32 3.50 -2.02 -7.66
N LEU A 33 3.79 -1.85 -8.96
CA LEU A 33 4.17 -2.98 -9.81
C LEU A 33 5.55 -3.53 -9.41
N VAL A 34 5.61 -4.83 -9.16
CA VAL A 34 6.84 -5.56 -8.85
C VAL A 34 7.22 -6.43 -10.04
N LYS A 35 8.43 -6.23 -10.56
CA LYS A 35 8.95 -7.05 -11.67
C LYS A 35 9.23 -8.47 -11.18
N ARG A 36 9.20 -9.43 -12.10
CA ARG A 36 9.69 -10.79 -11.87
C ARG A 36 11.07 -10.97 -12.49
N TRP A 37 11.84 -11.92 -11.98
CA TRP A 37 13.06 -12.37 -12.64
C TRP A 37 12.71 -12.99 -14.00
N ALA A 38 13.25 -12.42 -15.08
CA ALA A 38 12.99 -12.91 -16.44
C ALA A 38 13.75 -14.23 -16.74
N THR A 39 14.92 -14.43 -16.12
CA THR A 39 15.85 -15.53 -16.37
C THR A 39 16.56 -15.98 -15.09
N GLY A 40 17.26 -17.12 -15.15
CA GLY A 40 18.04 -17.67 -14.04
C GLY A 40 17.24 -18.58 -13.09
N LEU A 41 17.87 -19.00 -11.99
CA LEU A 41 17.28 -19.92 -11.01
C LEU A 41 16.01 -19.35 -10.33
N ASN A 42 15.93 -18.02 -10.22
CA ASN A 42 14.78 -17.35 -9.63
C ASN A 42 13.72 -16.96 -10.67
N LYS A 43 13.82 -17.45 -11.92
CA LYS A 43 12.89 -17.07 -13.00
C LYS A 43 11.43 -17.22 -12.55
N GLY A 44 10.64 -16.18 -12.82
CA GLY A 44 9.23 -16.12 -12.43
C GLY A 44 8.99 -15.65 -10.99
N GLN A 45 10.01 -15.68 -10.12
CA GLN A 45 9.85 -15.17 -8.75
C GLN A 45 9.82 -13.64 -8.71
N PRO A 46 9.17 -13.06 -7.69
CA PRO A 46 9.23 -11.63 -7.41
C PRO A 46 10.65 -11.08 -7.34
N LYS A 47 10.84 -9.89 -7.90
CA LYS A 47 12.08 -9.11 -7.84
C LYS A 47 11.76 -7.67 -7.40
N PRO A 48 11.38 -7.45 -6.13
CA PRO A 48 11.22 -6.10 -5.62
C PRO A 48 12.56 -5.35 -5.65
N GLY A 49 12.53 -4.06 -5.95
CA GLY A 49 13.69 -3.18 -5.76
C GLY A 49 13.98 -2.98 -4.27
N ALA A 50 15.19 -2.53 -3.93
CA ALA A 50 15.63 -2.43 -2.53
C ALA A 50 14.67 -1.61 -1.63
N VAL A 51 14.08 -0.53 -2.15
CA VAL A 51 13.12 0.29 -1.39
C VAL A 51 11.82 -0.47 -1.15
N ILE A 52 11.27 -1.15 -2.17
CA ILE A 52 10.07 -1.98 -2.04
C ILE A 52 10.33 -3.14 -1.08
N GLN A 53 11.49 -3.78 -1.16
CA GLN A 53 11.87 -4.85 -0.24
C GLN A 53 11.90 -4.35 1.21
N GLY A 54 12.52 -3.19 1.47
CA GLY A 54 12.51 -2.60 2.82
C GLY A 54 11.10 -2.28 3.33
N MET A 55 10.21 -1.83 2.45
CA MET A 55 8.80 -1.60 2.82
C MET A 55 8.04 -2.91 3.09
N LEU A 56 8.35 -3.99 2.37
CA LEU A 56 7.82 -5.34 2.64
C LEU A 56 8.34 -5.86 3.98
N ASP A 57 9.64 -5.73 4.25
CA ASP A 57 10.28 -6.18 5.49
C ASP A 57 9.71 -5.45 6.72
N ARG A 58 9.32 -4.19 6.55
CA ARG A 58 8.65 -3.36 7.58
C ARG A 58 7.14 -3.62 7.67
N GLY A 59 6.57 -4.45 6.79
CA GLY A 59 5.13 -4.72 6.75
C GLY A 59 4.26 -3.53 6.29
N LEU A 60 4.85 -2.55 5.59
CA LEU A 60 4.11 -1.43 5.00
C LEU A 60 3.46 -1.81 3.67
N LEU A 61 4.06 -2.78 2.97
CA LEU A 61 3.50 -3.40 1.78
C LEU A 61 3.28 -4.89 2.06
N GLU A 62 2.30 -5.47 1.37
CA GLU A 62 2.19 -6.90 1.20
C GLU A 62 2.29 -7.26 -0.29
N LEU A 63 2.92 -8.38 -0.58
CA LEU A 63 3.06 -8.90 -1.94
C LEU A 63 2.36 -10.25 -2.00
N ARG A 64 1.16 -10.27 -2.57
CA ARG A 64 0.43 -11.51 -2.82
C ARG A 64 0.70 -11.95 -4.25
N ASP A 65 1.41 -13.06 -4.38
CA ASP A 65 1.59 -13.73 -5.67
C ASP A 65 0.42 -14.68 -5.90
N ASP A 66 -0.60 -14.18 -6.58
CA ASP A 66 -1.80 -14.94 -6.99
C ASP A 66 -1.61 -15.63 -8.35
N GLY A 67 -0.38 -15.67 -8.88
CA GLY A 67 -0.09 -16.18 -10.22
C GLY A 67 -0.55 -15.25 -11.35
N ALA A 68 -1.04 -14.04 -11.05
CA ALA A 68 -1.38 -13.07 -12.08
C ALA A 68 -0.13 -12.62 -12.85
N HIS A 69 -0.37 -12.22 -14.11
CA HIS A 69 0.67 -11.67 -14.98
C HIS A 69 1.33 -10.43 -14.35
N TRP A 70 0.54 -9.59 -13.69
CA TRP A 70 1.02 -8.39 -13.00
C TRP A 70 1.08 -8.61 -11.50
N LEU A 71 2.29 -8.73 -10.99
CA LEU A 71 2.56 -8.85 -9.57
C LEU A 71 2.61 -7.45 -8.93
N ARG A 72 1.75 -7.18 -7.94
CA ARG A 72 1.66 -5.85 -7.32
C ARG A 72 1.81 -5.92 -5.80
N ALA A 73 2.65 -5.05 -5.26
CA ALA A 73 2.78 -4.81 -3.83
C ALA A 73 1.70 -3.83 -3.40
N ARG A 74 0.79 -4.24 -2.52
CA ARG A 74 -0.32 -3.41 -2.03
C ARG A 74 0.01 -2.85 -0.65
N PHE A 75 -0.51 -1.67 -0.35
CA PHE A 75 -0.36 -1.11 1.00
C PHE A 75 -1.14 -1.92 2.01
N THR A 76 -0.49 -2.23 3.12
CA THR A 76 -1.18 -2.75 4.32
C THR A 76 -1.81 -1.59 5.08
N GLU A 77 -2.57 -1.89 6.14
CA GLU A 77 -3.05 -0.86 7.06
C GLU A 77 -1.92 0.01 7.65
N ALA A 78 -0.79 -0.61 7.98
CA ALA A 78 0.38 0.12 8.46
C ALA A 78 0.97 1.02 7.36
N GLY A 79 0.98 0.55 6.11
CA GLY A 79 1.38 1.36 4.96
C GLY A 79 0.45 2.54 4.70
N LEU A 80 -0.87 2.33 4.76
CA LEU A 80 -1.86 3.39 4.62
C LEU A 80 -1.75 4.42 5.76
N ALA A 81 -1.56 3.98 7.00
CA ALA A 81 -1.28 4.89 8.11
C ALA A 81 -0.01 5.72 7.87
N ALA A 82 1.04 5.11 7.30
CA ALA A 82 2.29 5.81 6.96
C ALA A 82 2.09 6.85 5.84
N LEU A 83 1.24 6.55 4.86
CA LEU A 83 0.84 7.50 3.83
C LEU A 83 -0.01 8.64 4.40
N ARG A 84 -0.94 8.35 5.33
CA ARG A 84 -1.74 9.38 6.00
C ARG A 84 -0.85 10.35 6.77
N HIS A 85 0.11 9.84 7.55
CA HIS A 85 1.10 10.68 8.24
C HIS A 85 1.96 11.50 7.26
N MET A 86 2.33 10.93 6.10
CA MET A 86 3.01 11.71 5.06
C MET A 86 2.13 12.82 4.47
N ALA A 87 0.82 12.58 4.33
CA ALA A 87 -0.14 13.53 3.77
C ALA A 87 -0.44 14.73 4.71
N GLU A 88 -0.10 14.63 6.00
CA GLU A 88 -0.18 15.76 6.94
C GLU A 88 0.75 16.92 6.55
N ASP A 89 1.83 16.65 5.80
CA ASP A 89 2.68 17.68 5.20
C ASP A 89 2.23 17.98 3.75
N PRO A 90 1.62 19.15 3.48
CA PRO A 90 1.16 19.51 2.13
C PRO A 90 2.29 19.59 1.10
N ARG A 91 3.55 19.73 1.54
CA ARG A 91 4.71 19.75 0.63
C ARG A 91 5.13 18.34 0.22
N ALA A 92 4.85 17.34 1.05
CA ALA A 92 5.15 15.95 0.75
C ALA A 92 4.25 15.41 -0.36
N LEU A 93 2.95 15.73 -0.32
CA LEU A 93 1.95 15.43 -1.35
C LEU A 93 1.17 16.69 -1.74
N PRO A 94 1.70 17.53 -2.64
CA PRO A 94 1.00 18.72 -3.13
C PRO A 94 -0.37 18.34 -3.73
N PRO A 95 -1.48 18.93 -3.25
CA PRO A 95 -2.82 18.56 -3.72
C PRO A 95 -2.99 18.70 -5.24
N GLY A 96 -2.34 19.68 -5.87
CA GLY A 96 -2.42 19.86 -7.33
C GLY A 96 -1.89 18.69 -8.17
N GLU A 97 -1.01 17.84 -7.60
CA GLU A 97 -0.42 16.68 -8.29
C GLU A 97 -0.93 15.34 -7.74
N TYR A 98 -1.41 15.32 -6.49
CA TYR A 98 -1.72 14.11 -5.73
C TYR A 98 -3.15 14.10 -5.16
N GLN A 99 -4.06 14.93 -5.67
CA GLN A 99 -5.45 14.97 -5.20
C GLN A 99 -6.10 13.58 -5.14
N HIS A 100 -5.89 12.75 -6.16
CA HIS A 100 -6.44 11.39 -6.22
C HIS A 100 -5.91 10.48 -5.09
N VAL A 101 -4.65 10.66 -4.68
CA VAL A 101 -4.08 9.92 -3.55
C VAL A 101 -4.72 10.39 -2.24
N LEU A 102 -4.90 11.70 -2.06
CA LEU A 102 -5.52 12.26 -0.87
C LEU A 102 -6.98 11.82 -0.74
N GLU A 103 -7.71 11.75 -1.85
CA GLU A 103 -9.07 11.20 -1.92
C GLU A 103 -9.10 9.71 -1.56
N ASP A 104 -8.20 8.88 -2.11
CA ASP A 104 -8.09 7.46 -1.76
C ASP A 104 -7.82 7.27 -0.26
N LEU A 105 -6.94 8.10 0.35
CA LEU A 105 -6.62 8.05 1.78
C LEU A 105 -7.79 8.48 2.68
N GLY A 106 -8.56 9.49 2.24
CA GLY A 106 -9.77 9.93 2.94
C GLY A 106 -10.94 8.96 2.81
N GLY A 107 -11.06 8.27 1.66
CA GLY A 107 -12.04 7.22 1.43
C GLY A 107 -11.76 5.95 2.24
N ALA A 108 -10.49 5.57 2.40
CA ALA A 108 -10.09 4.44 3.24
C ALA A 108 -10.53 4.61 4.71
N GLN A 109 -10.53 5.84 5.23
CA GLN A 109 -11.02 6.16 6.58
C GLN A 109 -12.51 5.79 6.78
N LEU A 110 -13.33 5.89 5.73
CA LEU A 110 -14.75 5.54 5.77
C LEU A 110 -14.99 4.02 5.70
N ALA A 111 -14.08 3.26 5.09
CA ALA A 111 -14.15 1.80 5.06
C ALA A 111 -13.81 1.17 6.43
N ASP A 112 -12.82 1.72 7.14
CA ASP A 112 -12.41 1.24 8.47
C ASP A 112 -13.51 1.42 9.54
N HIS A 113 -14.37 2.43 9.40
CA HIS A 113 -15.49 2.67 10.30
C HIS A 113 -16.74 1.82 10.02
N ASN A 114 -16.78 1.07 8.92
CA ASN A 114 -17.93 0.24 8.54
C ASN A 114 -17.65 -1.27 8.61
N SER A 115 -16.59 -1.68 9.33
CA SER A 115 -16.42 -3.09 9.70
C SER A 115 -17.51 -3.48 10.70
N PRO A 116 -18.40 -4.46 10.40
CA PRO A 116 -19.37 -4.92 11.37
C PRO A 116 -18.62 -5.53 12.57
N PRO A 117 -19.07 -5.30 13.82
CA PRO A 117 -18.42 -5.90 14.98
C PRO A 117 -18.44 -7.43 14.83
N PRO A 118 -17.38 -8.14 15.25
CA PRO A 118 -17.36 -9.59 15.21
C PRO A 118 -18.58 -10.10 15.96
N ALA A 119 -19.41 -10.88 15.27
CA ALA A 119 -20.56 -11.53 15.88
C ALA A 119 -20.04 -12.33 17.09
N LEU A 120 -20.41 -11.88 18.29
CA LEU A 120 -20.18 -12.61 19.52
C LEU A 120 -20.85 -13.97 19.38
N SER A 121 -20.05 -14.98 19.02
CA SER A 121 -20.41 -16.39 19.10
C SER A 121 -20.43 -16.75 20.59
N GLY A 122 -21.50 -16.31 21.26
CA GLY A 122 -21.84 -16.71 22.60
C GLY A 122 -22.49 -18.09 22.54
N SER A 123 -21.67 -19.13 22.51
CA SER A 123 -22.08 -20.42 23.03
C SER A 123 -22.56 -20.23 24.48
N ARG A 124 -23.80 -20.57 24.76
CA ARG A 124 -24.19 -21.02 26.10
C ARG A 124 -24.63 -22.48 26.01
N PRO A 125 -24.06 -23.36 26.84
CA PRO A 125 -24.46 -24.76 26.94
C PRO A 125 -25.61 -24.95 27.94
N VAL A 126 -26.36 -26.05 27.75
CA VAL A 126 -27.04 -26.95 28.72
C VAL A 126 -28.03 -26.30 29.73
N ALA A 127 -29.21 -26.85 30.04
CA ALA A 127 -29.68 -28.23 30.13
C ALA A 127 -31.18 -28.33 29.80
#